data_AF-A0A2G6MV09-F1
#
_entry.id   AF-A0A2G6MV09-F1
#
_cell.length_a   1.000
_cell.length_b   1.000
_cell.length_c   1.000
_cell.angle_alpha   90.00
_cell.angle_beta   90.00
_cell.angle_gamma   90.00
#
_symmetry.space_group_name_H-M   'P 1'
#
loop_
_entity.id
_entity.type
_entity.pdbx_description
1 polymer ?
#
loop_
_entity_poly.entity_id
_entity_poly.type
_entity_poly.pdbx_seq_one_letter_code
_entity_poly.pdbx_strand_id
1 'polypeptide(L)'
;MSFSTACIFPYTVPNLALVFPLVHVFPSVVYLHPIEHDPTLDQKITGRLEEVYKNELLKLIAPAPLREDRDRFLHLIQDVASRRDDYLNQLSALRLAGLHTHQEESITTIKGQVRSPKEEDKNREILWQARLLLKLGELFDQEQQEIAAQLSEIEAREDALFNELRKEADSSFSLTQDIFQSQGESDNLMPHRIKAWSQFYCLGDQHLTSELSVFITDQTETVTRIRDAQVEGLAFDPMKHVSLALPGLDRGSNEIDTTRLHDLTAEIDIERLCLTLLDPNSALQHCQEQTAASQALLDAHCSKSIHSMRLDLYPIEQKNGAQLFGCSSPGHQKTPAATSKTNQTILGVLTPLKNTAT
;
A
#
# COMPACT_ATOMS: atom_id res chain seq x y z
N MET A 1 -1.56 20.90 -14.13
CA MET A 1 -1.11 20.14 -12.94
C MET A 1 -1.22 18.71 -13.39
N SER A 2 -0.10 18.02 -13.63
CA SER A 2 -0.14 16.70 -14.26
C SER A 2 -0.40 15.59 -13.24
N PHE A 3 -1.34 14.69 -13.54
CA PHE A 3 -1.64 13.49 -12.74
C PHE A 3 -1.01 12.29 -13.43
N SER A 4 0.30 12.16 -13.32
CA SER A 4 1.06 11.14 -14.06
C SER A 4 1.42 9.90 -13.24
N THR A 5 1.16 9.93 -11.93
CA THR A 5 1.80 8.99 -11.01
C THR A 5 0.81 8.37 -10.03
N ALA A 6 0.73 7.04 -10.06
CA ALA A 6 0.01 6.24 -9.07
C ALA A 6 0.96 5.86 -7.93
N CYS A 7 0.56 6.09 -6.68
CA CYS A 7 1.33 5.74 -5.49
C CYS A 7 0.67 4.57 -4.77
N ILE A 8 1.32 3.42 -4.69
CA ILE A 8 0.76 2.26 -4.01
C ILE A 8 0.97 2.39 -2.51
N PHE A 9 -0.10 2.15 -1.75
CA PHE A 9 -0.18 2.31 -0.31
C PHE A 9 -1.07 1.21 0.29
N PRO A 10 -0.83 0.72 1.51
CA PRO A 10 0.28 1.03 2.44
C PRO A 10 1.41 0.01 2.40
N TYR A 11 1.47 -0.78 1.33
CA TYR A 11 2.49 -1.79 1.15
C TYR A 11 3.90 -1.20 1.13
N THR A 12 4.83 -1.90 1.78
CA THR A 12 6.26 -1.60 1.77
C THR A 12 7.02 -2.43 0.72
N VAL A 13 6.41 -3.49 0.19
CA VAL A 13 7.01 -4.43 -0.76
C VAL A 13 6.22 -4.42 -2.08
N PRO A 14 6.89 -4.22 -3.23
CA PRO A 14 6.28 -4.32 -4.54
C PRO A 14 5.63 -5.68 -4.79
N ASN A 15 4.37 -5.66 -5.24
CA ASN A 15 3.65 -6.84 -5.68
C ASN A 15 3.31 -6.70 -7.16
N LEU A 16 3.82 -7.60 -7.99
CA LEU A 16 3.60 -7.58 -9.43
C LEU A 16 2.10 -7.63 -9.79
N ALA A 17 1.28 -8.34 -9.01
CA ALA A 17 -0.15 -8.42 -9.23
C ALA A 17 -0.85 -7.06 -9.12
N LEU A 18 -0.31 -6.14 -8.31
CA LEU A 18 -0.81 -4.77 -8.18
C LEU A 18 -0.16 -3.81 -9.17
N VAL A 19 1.15 -3.93 -9.40
CA VAL A 19 1.88 -3.05 -10.32
C VAL A 19 1.41 -3.24 -11.76
N PHE A 20 1.28 -4.50 -12.19
CA PHE A 20 1.06 -4.82 -13.60
C PHE A 20 -0.21 -4.19 -14.19
N PRO A 21 -1.40 -4.28 -13.55
CA PRO A 21 -2.60 -3.62 -14.07
C PRO A 21 -2.47 -2.09 -14.10
N LEU A 22 -1.72 -1.51 -13.16
CA LEU A 22 -1.58 -0.06 -13.02
C LEU A 22 -0.67 0.56 -14.07
N VAL A 23 0.41 -0.11 -14.47
CA VAL A 23 1.33 0.41 -15.52
C VAL A 23 0.69 0.51 -16.90
N HIS A 24 -0.53 -0.03 -17.09
CA HIS A 24 -1.29 0.12 -18.34
C HIS A 24 -2.09 1.43 -18.39
N VAL A 25 -2.33 2.05 -17.22
CA VAL A 25 -3.16 3.25 -17.09
C VAL A 25 -2.34 4.45 -16.62
N PHE A 26 -1.30 4.20 -15.82
CA PHE A 26 -0.44 5.23 -15.28
C PHE A 26 0.92 5.21 -15.99
N PRO A 27 1.42 6.38 -16.45
CA PRO A 27 2.76 6.50 -17.03
C PRO A 27 3.87 6.03 -16.09
N SER A 28 3.67 6.19 -14.78
CA SER A 28 4.60 5.71 -13.76
C SER A 28 3.86 5.29 -12.49
N VAL A 29 4.30 4.19 -11.90
CA VAL A 29 3.81 3.68 -10.62
C VAL A 29 4.92 3.83 -9.60
N VAL A 30 4.61 4.42 -8.45
CA VAL A 30 5.52 4.63 -7.34
C VAL A 30 5.14 3.69 -6.20
N TYR A 31 6.14 2.98 -5.70
CA TYR A 31 6.09 2.32 -4.40
C TYR A 31 6.87 3.15 -3.39
N LEU A 32 6.23 3.43 -2.25
CA LEU A 32 6.94 4.05 -1.15
C LEU A 32 7.68 3.01 -0.33
N HIS A 33 8.89 3.34 0.06
CA HIS A 33 9.70 2.51 0.93
C HIS A 33 10.25 3.30 2.12
N PRO A 34 10.33 2.71 3.34
CA PRO A 34 10.84 3.40 4.52
C PRO A 34 12.35 3.69 4.48
N ILE A 35 13.12 2.94 3.69
CA ILE A 35 14.60 3.03 3.61
C ILE A 35 15.02 3.31 2.16
N GLU A 36 16.08 4.09 1.97
CA GLU A 36 16.69 4.22 0.65
C GLU A 36 17.72 3.11 0.37
N HIS A 37 17.72 2.57 -0.85
CA HIS A 37 18.62 1.48 -1.28
C HIS A 37 18.58 0.27 -0.32
N ASP A 38 17.40 -0.25 -0.02
CA ASP A 38 17.27 -1.40 0.87
C ASP A 38 17.72 -2.69 0.16
N PRO A 39 18.82 -3.36 0.60
CA PRO A 39 19.31 -4.56 -0.06
C PRO A 39 18.31 -5.72 -0.03
N THR A 40 17.41 -5.76 0.97
CA THR A 40 16.38 -6.80 1.06
C THR A 40 15.29 -6.59 0.02
N LEU A 41 15.03 -5.33 -0.36
CA LEU A 41 14.07 -4.99 -1.39
C LEU A 41 14.63 -5.29 -2.78
N ASP A 42 15.89 -4.96 -3.02
CA ASP A 42 16.57 -5.24 -4.29
C ASP A 42 16.54 -6.74 -4.62
N GLN A 43 16.66 -7.60 -3.60
CA GLN A 43 16.53 -9.06 -3.77
C GLN A 43 15.10 -9.52 -4.09
N LYS A 44 14.07 -8.74 -3.72
CA LYS A 44 12.66 -9.06 -4.02
C LYS A 44 12.25 -8.60 -5.41
N ILE A 45 12.93 -7.60 -5.97
CA ILE A 45 12.72 -7.13 -7.33
C ILE A 45 13.36 -8.12 -8.30
N THR A 46 12.59 -9.11 -8.73
CA THR A 46 13.07 -10.19 -9.61
C THR A 46 12.09 -10.47 -10.74
N GLY A 47 12.59 -11.09 -11.80
CA GLY A 47 11.79 -11.51 -12.95
C GLY A 47 11.09 -10.33 -13.63
N ARG A 48 9.78 -10.44 -13.84
CA ARG A 48 8.97 -9.40 -14.51
C ARG A 48 8.96 -8.06 -13.78
N LEU A 49 9.08 -8.06 -12.44
CA LEU A 49 9.09 -6.81 -11.69
C LEU A 49 10.39 -6.01 -11.91
N GLU A 50 11.49 -6.71 -12.17
CA GLU A 50 12.78 -6.11 -12.53
C GLU A 50 12.71 -5.43 -13.90
N GLU A 51 12.00 -6.01 -14.87
CA GLU A 51 11.78 -5.40 -16.19
C GLU A 51 10.98 -4.10 -16.05
N VAL A 52 9.88 -4.12 -15.30
CA VAL A 52 9.05 -2.92 -15.06
C VAL A 52 9.87 -1.84 -14.35
N TYR A 53 10.73 -2.22 -13.40
CA TYR A 53 11.63 -1.31 -12.70
C TYR A 53 12.69 -0.70 -13.64
N LYS A 54 13.36 -1.52 -14.46
CA LYS A 54 14.39 -1.08 -15.43
C LYS A 54 13.84 -0.14 -16.51
N ASN A 55 12.58 -0.30 -16.89
CA ASN A 55 11.91 0.54 -17.88
C ASN A 55 11.30 1.82 -17.25
N GLU A 56 11.63 2.15 -16.00
CA GLU A 56 11.14 3.34 -15.28
C GLU A 56 9.61 3.41 -15.07
N LEU A 57 8.90 2.32 -15.37
CA LEU A 57 7.46 2.18 -15.13
C LEU A 57 7.16 2.00 -13.64
N LEU A 58 8.10 1.42 -12.88
CA LEU A 58 8.06 1.32 -11.42
C LEU A 58 9.20 2.14 -10.80
N LYS A 59 8.85 3.06 -9.89
CA LYS A 59 9.80 3.87 -9.12
C LYS A 59 9.69 3.55 -7.63
N LEU A 60 10.83 3.54 -6.96
CA LEU A 60 10.92 3.33 -5.52
C LEU A 60 11.37 4.62 -4.86
N ILE A 61 10.54 5.14 -3.97
CA ILE A 61 10.77 6.45 -3.35
C ILE A 61 10.75 6.30 -1.84
N ALA A 62 11.76 6.88 -1.18
CA ALA A 62 11.79 7.06 0.26
C ALA A 62 11.43 8.52 0.60
N PRO A 63 10.21 8.80 1.10
CA PRO A 63 9.74 10.18 1.35
C PRO A 63 10.60 10.97 2.34
N ALA A 64 11.28 10.26 3.23
CA ALA A 64 12.25 10.82 4.15
C ALA A 64 13.50 9.93 4.16
N PRO A 65 14.53 10.23 3.36
CA PRO A 65 15.77 9.45 3.35
C PRO A 65 16.51 9.54 4.69
N LEU A 66 17.25 8.50 5.06
CA LEU A 66 18.01 8.42 6.31
C LEU A 66 19.40 9.05 6.19
N ARG A 67 19.93 9.15 4.97
CA ARG A 67 21.25 9.68 4.64
C ARG A 67 22.33 9.02 5.51
N GLU A 68 22.99 9.79 6.36
CA GLU A 68 24.08 9.34 7.23
C GLU A 68 23.65 8.27 8.25
N ASP A 69 22.39 8.27 8.69
CA ASP A 69 21.87 7.30 9.67
C ASP A 69 21.43 5.97 9.03
N ARG A 70 21.55 5.83 7.70
CA ARG A 70 21.09 4.65 6.95
C ARG A 70 21.75 3.38 7.42
N ASP A 71 23.08 3.34 7.44
CA ASP A 71 23.81 2.12 7.75
C ASP A 71 23.55 1.69 9.20
N ARG A 72 23.50 2.64 10.12
CA ARG A 72 23.12 2.38 11.52
C ARG A 72 21.73 1.74 11.62
N PHE A 73 20.77 2.23 10.85
CA PHE A 73 19.43 1.67 10.82
C PHE A 73 19.41 0.26 10.23
N LEU A 74 20.14 0.00 9.15
CA LEU A 74 20.24 -1.33 8.54
C LEU A 74 20.84 -2.36 9.51
N HIS A 75 21.89 -1.99 10.26
CA HIS A 75 22.45 -2.86 11.30
C HIS A 75 21.41 -3.15 12.39
N LEU A 76 20.65 -2.15 12.83
CA LEU A 76 19.57 -2.36 13.81
C LEU A 76 18.51 -3.34 13.29
N ILE A 77 18.07 -3.19 12.03
CA ILE A 77 17.09 -4.11 11.43
C ILE A 77 17.67 -5.53 11.33
N GLN A 78 18.95 -5.67 11.00
CA GLN A 78 19.63 -6.96 10.96
C GLN A 78 19.73 -7.59 12.36
N ASP A 79 20.07 -6.80 13.37
CA ASP A 79 20.12 -7.26 14.76
C ASP A 79 18.74 -7.72 15.24
N VAL A 80 17.69 -6.96 14.93
CA VAL A 80 16.29 -7.31 15.22
C VAL A 80 15.89 -8.60 14.50
N ALA A 81 16.23 -8.72 13.22
CA ALA A 81 15.98 -9.93 12.44
C ALA A 81 16.79 -11.14 12.92
N SER A 82 17.88 -10.95 13.69
CA SER A 82 18.67 -12.05 14.26
C SER A 82 18.13 -12.54 15.62
N ARG A 83 17.38 -11.69 16.35
CA ARG A 83 16.82 -11.97 17.69
C ARG A 83 15.29 -11.93 17.68
N ARG A 84 14.69 -12.61 16.70
CA ARG A 84 13.26 -12.46 16.33
C ARG A 84 12.31 -12.67 17.51
N ASP A 85 12.54 -13.71 18.31
CA ASP A 85 11.66 -14.10 19.42
C ASP A 85 11.61 -13.05 20.54
N ASP A 86 12.75 -12.43 20.86
CA ASP A 86 12.85 -11.41 21.90
C ASP A 86 12.18 -10.10 21.46
N TYR A 87 12.30 -9.75 20.18
CA TYR A 87 11.77 -8.51 19.64
C TYR A 87 10.27 -8.55 19.36
N LEU A 88 9.69 -9.69 19.00
CA LEU A 88 8.23 -9.82 18.87
C LEU A 88 7.52 -9.57 20.20
N ASN A 89 8.09 -10.07 21.30
CA ASN A 89 7.63 -9.81 22.66
C ASN A 89 7.81 -8.35 23.09
N GLN A 90 8.86 -7.67 22.62
CA GLN A 90 9.06 -6.24 22.86
C GLN A 90 8.20 -5.36 21.96
N LEU A 91 7.86 -5.82 20.75
CA LEU A 91 6.94 -5.17 19.82
C LEU A 91 5.52 -5.15 20.37
N SER A 92 5.05 -6.25 20.97
CA SER A 92 3.76 -6.26 21.66
C SER A 92 3.76 -5.28 22.84
N ALA A 93 4.87 -5.15 23.56
CA ALA A 93 5.05 -4.12 24.60
C ALA A 93 5.12 -2.69 24.03
N LEU A 94 5.80 -2.46 22.91
CA LEU A 94 5.87 -1.16 22.21
C LEU A 94 4.53 -0.79 21.55
N ARG A 95 3.73 -1.77 21.12
CA ARG A 95 2.33 -1.57 20.66
C ARG A 95 1.45 -1.04 21.80
N LEU A 96 1.66 -1.54 23.02
CA LEU A 96 0.96 -1.05 24.22
C LEU A 96 1.47 0.32 24.69
N ALA A 97 2.78 0.57 24.58
CA ALA A 97 3.38 1.85 25.00
C ALA A 97 3.21 2.98 23.95
N GLY A 98 3.17 2.65 22.66
CA GLY A 98 3.08 3.59 21.53
C GLY A 98 1.73 4.28 21.34
N LEU A 99 0.76 3.99 22.21
CA LEU A 99 -0.57 4.61 22.26
C LEU A 99 -0.79 5.48 23.50
N HIS A 100 0.18 5.59 24.41
CA HIS A 100 0.09 6.53 25.54
C HIS A 100 1.22 7.55 25.45
N THR A 101 0.83 8.81 25.28
CA THR A 101 1.67 10.01 25.39
C THR A 101 2.27 10.22 26.80
N HIS A 102 2.40 9.18 27.64
CA HIS A 102 2.79 9.33 29.04
C HIS A 102 3.58 8.17 29.69
N GLN A 103 4.28 7.33 28.94
CA GLN A 103 5.28 6.45 29.56
C GLN A 103 6.68 6.71 29.02
N GLU A 104 7.32 7.70 29.65
CA GLU A 104 8.74 8.02 29.49
C GLU A 104 9.68 6.92 30.03
N GLU A 105 9.19 5.88 30.70
CA GLU A 105 10.06 5.02 31.53
C GLU A 105 10.65 3.77 30.83
N SER A 106 10.10 3.29 29.71
CA SER A 106 10.70 2.14 28.98
C SER A 106 11.62 2.54 27.82
N ILE A 107 11.54 3.80 27.36
CA ILE A 107 12.40 4.34 26.28
C ILE A 107 13.62 5.08 26.88
N THR A 108 13.56 5.47 28.17
CA THR A 108 14.64 6.21 28.85
C THR A 108 15.90 5.42 29.11
N THR A 109 15.82 4.08 29.21
CA THR A 109 17.02 3.24 29.39
C THR A 109 17.94 3.25 28.16
N ILE A 110 17.42 3.66 26.98
CA ILE A 110 18.21 3.90 25.76
C ILE A 110 18.51 5.41 25.57
N LYS A 111 17.78 6.31 26.23
CA LYS A 111 17.89 7.77 26.10
C LYS A 111 18.72 8.44 27.22
N GLY A 112 19.94 7.98 27.42
CA GLY A 112 20.91 8.68 28.26
C GLY A 112 21.45 9.95 27.58
N GLN A 113 21.01 11.12 28.06
CA GLN A 113 21.56 12.48 27.84
C GLN A 113 21.39 13.14 26.46
N VAL A 114 20.34 13.96 26.26
CA VAL A 114 20.47 15.29 25.60
C VAL A 114 19.36 16.24 26.12
N ARG A 115 19.76 17.50 26.30
CA ARG A 115 18.97 18.73 26.51
C ARG A 115 17.62 18.76 25.76
N SER A 116 16.69 19.59 26.26
CA SER A 116 15.39 19.92 25.62
C SER A 116 15.46 19.82 24.08
N PRO A 117 14.87 18.77 23.47
CA PRO A 117 15.10 18.47 22.06
C PRO A 117 14.47 19.58 21.20
N LYS A 118 15.24 20.08 20.23
CA LYS A 118 14.72 20.97 19.19
C LYS A 118 13.59 20.24 18.45
N GLU A 119 12.61 20.96 17.90
CA GLU A 119 11.48 20.35 17.16
C GLU A 119 11.96 19.40 16.03
N GLU A 120 13.08 19.72 15.39
CA GLU A 120 13.74 18.89 14.38
C GLU A 120 14.18 17.51 14.93
N ASP A 121 14.70 17.45 16.16
CA ASP A 121 15.10 16.19 16.79
C ASP A 121 13.89 15.31 17.12
N LYS A 122 12.76 15.92 17.52
CA LYS A 122 11.51 15.20 17.76
C LYS A 122 10.92 14.64 16.47
N ASN A 123 10.90 15.44 15.39
CA ASN A 123 10.40 14.99 14.09
C ASN A 123 11.26 13.86 13.52
N ARG A 124 12.60 13.97 13.66
CA ARG A 124 13.52 12.91 13.28
C ARG A 124 13.26 11.63 14.07
N GLU A 125 13.00 11.74 15.38
CA GLU A 125 12.67 10.59 16.21
C GLU A 125 11.35 9.93 15.78
N ILE A 126 10.30 10.70 15.53
CA ILE A 126 9.00 10.19 15.05
C ILE A 126 9.17 9.45 13.72
N LEU A 127 9.88 10.05 12.75
CA LEU A 127 10.16 9.41 11.48
C LEU A 127 10.98 8.13 11.65
N TRP A 128 11.92 8.10 12.59
CA TRP A 128 12.71 6.91 12.86
C TRP A 128 11.87 5.77 13.44
N GLN A 129 10.98 6.08 14.40
CA GLN A 129 10.01 5.12 14.94
C GLN A 129 9.04 4.62 13.86
N ALA A 130 8.57 5.51 12.98
CA ALA A 130 7.72 5.15 11.86
C ALA A 130 8.44 4.17 10.90
N ARG A 131 9.71 4.42 10.56
CA ARG A 131 10.52 3.49 9.73
C ARG A 131 10.61 2.12 10.38
N LEU A 132 10.94 2.09 11.67
CA LEU A 132 11.10 0.86 12.42
C LEU A 132 9.79 0.06 12.42
N LEU A 133 8.67 0.72 12.70
CA LEU A 133 7.35 0.10 12.69
C LEU A 133 6.97 -0.49 11.32
N LEU A 134 7.28 0.23 10.22
CA LEU A 134 7.04 -0.26 8.86
C LEU A 134 7.90 -1.49 8.52
N LYS A 135 9.21 -1.46 8.84
CA LYS A 135 10.09 -2.62 8.61
C LYS A 135 9.74 -3.82 9.47
N LEU A 136 9.31 -3.59 10.71
CA LEU A 136 8.84 -4.66 11.58
C LEU A 136 7.54 -5.29 11.06
N GLY A 137 6.63 -4.47 10.53
CA GLY A 137 5.47 -4.98 9.80
C GLY A 137 5.87 -5.84 8.60
N GLU A 138 6.85 -5.39 7.82
CA GLU A 138 7.36 -6.13 6.67
C GLU A 138 8.00 -7.48 7.04
N LEU A 139 8.76 -7.54 8.15
CA LEU A 139 9.34 -8.78 8.66
C LEU A 139 8.25 -9.74 9.15
N PHE A 140 7.24 -9.21 9.84
CA PHE A 140 6.10 -9.99 10.32
C PHE A 140 5.31 -10.60 9.17
N ASP A 141 5.05 -9.84 8.09
CA ASP A 141 4.33 -10.38 6.93
C ASP A 141 5.11 -11.50 6.25
N GLN A 142 6.43 -11.38 6.14
CA GLN A 142 7.29 -12.43 5.59
C GLN A 142 7.21 -13.71 6.41
N GLU A 143 7.24 -13.58 7.73
CA GLU A 143 7.12 -14.71 8.65
C GLU A 143 5.74 -15.38 8.51
N GLN A 144 4.66 -14.59 8.48
CA GLN A 144 3.31 -15.15 8.27
C GLN A 144 3.19 -15.87 6.93
N GLN A 145 3.78 -15.33 5.87
CA GLN A 145 3.81 -15.99 4.56
C GLN A 145 4.62 -17.29 4.59
N GLU A 146 5.76 -17.32 5.27
CA GLU A 146 6.58 -18.53 5.43
C GLU A 146 5.84 -19.60 6.22
N ILE A 147 5.20 -19.24 7.34
CA ILE A 147 4.37 -20.15 8.14
C ILE A 147 3.21 -20.70 7.31
N ALA A 148 2.49 -19.85 6.59
CA ALA A 148 1.38 -20.27 5.73
C ALA A 148 1.84 -21.23 4.63
N ALA A 149 3.00 -20.98 4.02
CA ALA A 149 3.58 -21.86 3.01
C ALA A 149 3.97 -23.23 3.59
N GLN A 150 4.59 -23.26 4.78
CA GLN A 150 4.94 -24.49 5.48
C GLN A 150 3.71 -25.29 5.89
N LEU A 151 2.66 -24.63 6.39
CA LEU A 151 1.39 -25.28 6.72
C LEU A 151 0.72 -25.87 5.48
N SER A 152 0.71 -25.14 4.36
CA SER A 152 0.17 -25.65 3.09
C SER A 152 0.95 -26.87 2.57
N GLU A 153 2.28 -26.92 2.75
CA GLU A 153 3.08 -28.10 2.42
C GLU A 153 2.71 -29.31 3.31
N ILE A 154 2.52 -29.07 4.61
CA ILE A 154 2.09 -30.11 5.55
C ILE A 154 0.71 -30.64 5.14
N GLU A 155 -0.24 -29.76 4.85
CA GLU A 155 -1.58 -30.14 4.37
C GLU A 155 -1.51 -30.97 3.09
N ALA A 156 -0.72 -30.56 2.11
CA ALA A 156 -0.54 -31.33 0.88
C ALA A 156 0.06 -32.73 1.13
N ARG A 157 0.97 -32.83 2.11
CA ARG A 157 1.55 -34.12 2.52
C ARG A 157 0.54 -34.98 3.28
N GLU A 158 -0.27 -34.38 4.16
CA GLU A 158 -1.37 -35.06 4.84
C GLU A 158 -2.39 -35.60 3.85
N ASP A 159 -2.83 -34.77 2.89
CA ASP A 159 -3.75 -35.19 1.83
C ASP A 159 -3.17 -36.33 0.99
N ALA A 160 -1.87 -36.28 0.66
CA ALA A 160 -1.20 -37.36 -0.06
C ALA A 160 -1.21 -38.67 0.74
N LEU A 161 -0.89 -38.63 2.03
CA LEU A 161 -0.90 -39.78 2.94
C LEU A 161 -2.32 -40.33 3.15
N PHE A 162 -3.32 -39.47 3.35
CA PHE A 162 -4.72 -39.88 3.45
C PHE A 162 -5.21 -40.53 2.15
N ASN A 163 -4.81 -40.01 1.00
CA ASN A 163 -5.12 -40.62 -0.29
C ASN A 163 -4.41 -41.96 -0.50
N GLU A 164 -3.20 -42.15 0.04
CA GLU A 164 -2.49 -43.42 0.04
C GLU A 164 -3.19 -44.45 0.93
N LEU A 165 -3.53 -44.09 2.17
CA LEU A 165 -4.26 -44.94 3.11
C LEU A 165 -5.67 -45.30 2.62
N ARG A 166 -6.37 -44.36 1.96
CA ARG A 166 -7.69 -44.61 1.36
C ARG A 166 -7.64 -45.55 0.15
N LYS A 167 -6.50 -45.68 -0.54
CA LYS A 167 -6.34 -46.69 -1.60
C LYS A 167 -6.18 -48.11 -1.05
N GLU A 168 -5.85 -48.26 0.24
CA GLU A 168 -5.73 -49.56 0.91
C GLU A 168 -7.00 -49.98 1.67
N ALA A 169 -7.90 -49.05 1.99
CA ALA A 169 -9.16 -49.32 2.68
C ALA A 169 -10.36 -48.78 1.90
N ASP A 170 -11.13 -49.68 1.28
CA ASP A 170 -12.47 -49.40 0.76
C ASP A 170 -13.37 -48.87 1.89
N SER A 171 -13.58 -47.55 1.93
CA SER A 171 -14.87 -46.84 2.11
C SER A 171 -14.76 -45.50 2.84
N SER A 172 -15.23 -44.47 2.12
CA SER A 172 -16.13 -43.39 2.57
C SER A 172 -15.90 -42.74 3.95
N PHE A 173 -15.14 -41.65 4.01
CA PHE A 173 -15.44 -40.52 4.92
C PHE A 173 -14.71 -39.26 4.45
N SER A 174 -15.44 -38.28 3.91
CA SER A 174 -14.91 -36.99 3.47
C SER A 174 -15.61 -35.88 4.27
N LEU A 175 -14.99 -35.40 5.34
CA LEU A 175 -15.63 -34.43 6.22
C LEU A 175 -14.62 -33.66 7.07
N THR A 176 -13.78 -32.82 6.45
CA THR A 176 -12.97 -31.84 7.22
C THR A 176 -12.40 -30.66 6.40
N GLN A 177 -13.02 -30.24 5.30
CA GLN A 177 -12.42 -29.19 4.45
C GLN A 177 -12.81 -27.75 4.80
N ASP A 178 -13.80 -27.54 5.68
CA ASP A 178 -14.43 -26.20 5.85
C ASP A 178 -14.14 -25.49 7.19
N ILE A 179 -13.18 -25.92 8.02
CA ILE A 179 -13.02 -25.37 9.38
C ILE A 179 -11.87 -24.36 9.52
N PHE A 180 -10.94 -24.23 8.57
CA PHE A 180 -9.69 -23.48 8.80
C PHE A 180 -9.56 -22.10 8.12
N GLN A 181 -10.62 -21.58 7.48
CA GLN A 181 -10.59 -20.23 6.85
C GLN A 181 -10.83 -19.06 7.81
N SER A 182 -10.23 -19.08 9.00
CA SER A 182 -10.24 -17.90 9.89
C SER A 182 -8.87 -17.58 10.46
N GLN A 183 -7.92 -17.25 9.59
CA GLN A 183 -6.76 -16.44 9.98
C GLN A 183 -7.13 -14.95 9.89
N GLY A 184 -7.72 -14.43 10.97
CA GLY A 184 -8.18 -13.04 11.11
C GLY A 184 -7.42 -12.25 12.17
N GLU A 185 -6.17 -12.60 12.50
CA GLU A 185 -5.37 -11.86 13.50
C GLU A 185 -4.25 -10.99 12.92
N SER A 186 -4.02 -11.01 11.59
CA SER A 186 -2.99 -10.18 10.94
C SER A 186 -3.32 -8.68 10.89
N ASP A 187 -4.57 -8.28 11.13
CA ASP A 187 -5.06 -6.91 10.91
C ASP A 187 -4.66 -5.89 11.99
N ASN A 188 -4.12 -6.32 13.14
CA ASN A 188 -3.83 -5.39 14.24
C ASN A 188 -2.68 -4.41 13.95
N LEU A 189 -1.78 -4.74 13.02
CA LEU A 189 -0.66 -3.87 12.63
C LEU A 189 -1.04 -2.84 11.57
N MET A 190 -2.12 -3.09 10.86
CA MET A 190 -2.56 -2.28 9.73
C MET A 190 -2.83 -0.81 10.10
N PRO A 191 -3.58 -0.49 11.17
CA PRO A 191 -3.71 0.89 11.68
C PRO A 191 -2.37 1.59 11.93
N HIS A 192 -1.42 0.83 12.48
CA HIS A 192 -0.12 1.34 12.87
C HIS A 192 0.71 1.69 11.64
N ARG A 193 0.61 0.91 10.56
CA ARG A 193 1.27 1.22 9.28
C ARG A 193 0.67 2.44 8.62
N ILE A 194 -0.66 2.55 8.59
CA ILE A 194 -1.35 3.75 8.07
C ILE A 194 -0.86 4.99 8.83
N LYS A 195 -0.78 4.91 10.16
CA LYS A 195 -0.26 5.98 11.01
C LYS A 195 1.23 6.26 10.78
N ALA A 196 2.06 5.24 10.59
CA ALA A 196 3.48 5.43 10.32
C ALA A 196 3.67 6.14 8.97
N TRP A 197 2.97 5.69 7.93
CA TRP A 197 2.98 6.34 6.62
C TRP A 197 2.47 7.77 6.66
N SER A 198 1.39 8.04 7.40
CA SER A 198 0.89 9.41 7.55
C SER A 198 1.96 10.34 8.12
N GLN A 199 2.77 9.85 9.07
CA GLN A 199 3.91 10.60 9.60
C GLN A 199 4.97 10.88 8.53
N PHE A 200 5.27 9.94 7.62
CA PHE A 200 6.14 10.20 6.46
C PHE A 200 5.58 11.27 5.54
N TYR A 201 4.29 11.23 5.22
CA TYR A 201 3.71 12.23 4.33
C TYR A 201 3.63 13.62 4.96
N CYS A 202 3.45 13.69 6.29
CA CYS A 202 3.34 14.97 6.99
C CYS A 202 4.69 15.60 7.29
N LEU A 203 5.68 14.78 7.66
CA LEU A 203 6.99 15.23 8.15
C LEU A 203 8.12 15.04 7.13
N GLY A 204 7.88 14.24 6.08
CA GLY A 204 8.84 14.00 5.00
C GLY A 204 8.94 15.14 4.01
N ASP A 205 9.77 14.96 2.99
CA ASP A 205 10.06 15.99 2.01
C ASP A 205 8.83 16.25 1.10
N GLN A 206 8.24 17.44 1.23
CA GLN A 206 7.02 17.84 0.52
C GLN A 206 7.23 17.97 -1.00
N HIS A 207 8.48 18.02 -1.46
CA HIS A 207 8.78 18.08 -2.88
C HIS A 207 8.38 16.79 -3.63
N LEU A 208 8.33 15.65 -2.93
CA LEU A 208 7.94 14.36 -3.50
C LEU A 208 6.40 14.21 -3.64
N THR A 209 5.63 15.01 -2.89
CA THR A 209 4.15 14.96 -2.87
C THR A 209 3.49 16.16 -3.54
N SER A 210 4.28 17.07 -4.12
CA SER A 210 3.79 18.27 -4.81
C SER A 210 3.17 17.98 -6.18
N GLU A 211 3.44 16.80 -6.76
CA GLU A 211 2.70 16.27 -7.90
C GLU A 211 1.49 15.48 -7.39
N LEU A 212 0.30 15.75 -7.94
CA LEU A 212 -0.93 15.09 -7.47
C LEU A 212 -0.83 13.57 -7.73
N SER A 213 -0.66 12.80 -6.65
CA SER A 213 -0.55 11.35 -6.69
C SER A 213 -1.90 10.69 -6.43
N VAL A 214 -2.30 9.75 -7.29
CA VAL A 214 -3.42 8.85 -7.01
C VAL A 214 -2.92 7.79 -6.03
N PHE A 215 -3.44 7.76 -4.80
CA PHE A 215 -3.07 6.71 -3.84
C PHE A 215 -3.87 5.46 -4.11
N ILE A 216 -3.22 4.32 -4.31
CA ILE A 216 -3.90 3.08 -4.69
C ILE A 216 -3.68 2.02 -3.63
N THR A 217 -4.77 1.36 -3.22
CA THR A 217 -4.75 0.22 -2.29
C THR A 217 -5.72 -0.86 -2.76
N ASP A 218 -5.41 -2.13 -2.55
CA ASP A 218 -6.35 -3.26 -2.71
C ASP A 218 -6.96 -3.71 -1.37
N GLN A 219 -6.55 -3.08 -0.26
CA GLN A 219 -6.99 -3.45 1.07
C GLN A 219 -8.28 -2.72 1.43
N THR A 220 -9.37 -3.47 1.52
CA THR A 220 -10.70 -2.96 1.86
C THR A 220 -10.71 -2.26 3.22
N GLU A 221 -9.97 -2.78 4.21
CA GLU A 221 -9.89 -2.20 5.55
C GLU A 221 -9.25 -0.79 5.56
N THR A 222 -8.24 -0.59 4.73
CA THR A 222 -7.62 0.74 4.54
C THR A 222 -8.63 1.74 4.02
N VAL A 223 -9.43 1.33 3.04
CA VAL A 223 -10.45 2.16 2.41
C VAL A 223 -11.55 2.50 3.41
N THR A 224 -12.03 1.52 4.18
CA THR A 224 -13.05 1.76 5.22
C THR A 224 -12.51 2.72 6.27
N ARG A 225 -11.27 2.56 6.74
CA ARG A 225 -10.67 3.46 7.73
C ARG A 225 -10.49 4.89 7.20
N ILE A 226 -10.01 5.06 5.97
CA ILE A 226 -9.89 6.38 5.36
C ILE A 226 -11.27 7.03 5.21
N ARG A 227 -12.29 6.24 4.84
CA ARG A 227 -13.67 6.71 4.73
C ARG A 227 -14.23 7.11 6.09
N ASP A 228 -14.07 6.29 7.11
CA ASP A 228 -14.58 6.55 8.46
C ASP A 228 -13.96 7.83 9.03
N ALA A 229 -12.64 8.00 8.85
CA ALA A 229 -11.93 9.22 9.24
C ALA A 229 -12.44 10.50 8.52
N GLN A 230 -13.02 10.37 7.33
CA GLN A 230 -13.61 11.49 6.60
C GLN A 230 -15.06 11.78 7.00
N VAL A 231 -15.86 10.73 7.24
CA VAL A 231 -17.26 10.84 7.63
C VAL A 231 -17.40 11.50 9.01
N GLU A 232 -16.45 11.29 9.91
CA GLU A 232 -16.40 11.99 11.21
C GLU A 232 -16.22 13.52 11.07
N GLY A 233 -15.80 14.02 9.89
CA GLY A 233 -15.54 15.45 9.64
C GLY A 233 -16.51 16.15 8.68
N LEU A 234 -17.16 15.43 7.75
CA LEU A 234 -18.04 15.99 6.72
C LEU A 234 -19.13 14.97 6.33
N ALA A 235 -20.39 15.43 6.24
CA ALA A 235 -21.50 14.64 5.70
C ALA A 235 -21.24 14.34 4.21
N PHE A 236 -20.79 13.12 3.92
CA PHE A 236 -20.53 12.65 2.57
C PHE A 236 -21.84 12.26 1.89
N ASP A 237 -22.11 12.82 0.72
CA ASP A 237 -23.09 12.28 -0.24
C ASP A 237 -22.44 11.05 -0.91
N PRO A 238 -23.16 9.96 -1.22
CA PRO A 238 -22.59 8.78 -1.88
C PRO A 238 -22.00 9.17 -3.26
N MET A 239 -20.68 9.33 -3.28
CA MET A 239 -19.93 10.17 -4.22
C MET A 239 -19.82 9.61 -5.64
N LYS A 240 -19.70 10.56 -6.58
CA LYS A 240 -19.16 10.36 -7.94
C LYS A 240 -17.88 9.54 -7.82
N HIS A 241 -17.89 8.32 -8.36
CA HIS A 241 -16.70 7.49 -8.51
C HIS A 241 -16.62 7.00 -9.95
N VAL A 242 -15.40 6.72 -10.37
CA VAL A 242 -15.10 6.18 -11.70
C VAL A 242 -14.54 4.78 -11.52
N SER A 243 -14.98 3.85 -12.36
CA SER A 243 -14.56 2.46 -12.30
C SER A 243 -13.97 2.03 -13.64
N LEU A 244 -12.74 1.53 -13.62
CA LEU A 244 -12.03 1.02 -14.79
C LEU A 244 -11.71 -0.45 -14.57
N ALA A 245 -12.04 -1.31 -15.53
CA ALA A 245 -11.58 -2.69 -15.52
C ALA A 245 -10.15 -2.74 -16.09
N LEU A 246 -9.23 -3.30 -15.33
CA LEU A 246 -7.82 -3.37 -15.66
C LEU A 246 -7.42 -4.78 -16.12
N PRO A 247 -6.48 -4.88 -17.07
CA PRO A 247 -5.97 -6.15 -17.53
C PRO A 247 -5.21 -6.88 -16.41
N GLY A 248 -5.42 -8.19 -16.33
CA GLY A 248 -4.73 -9.05 -15.39
C GLY A 248 -3.37 -9.52 -15.86
N LEU A 249 -2.57 -9.99 -14.91
CA LEU A 249 -1.32 -10.66 -15.21
C LEU A 249 -1.62 -12.01 -15.90
N ASP A 250 -1.42 -12.08 -17.21
CA ASP A 250 -1.48 -13.34 -17.93
C ASP A 250 -0.28 -14.23 -17.51
N ARG A 251 -0.59 -15.45 -17.07
CA ARG A 251 0.41 -16.45 -16.63
C ARG A 251 1.15 -17.07 -17.81
N GLY A 252 0.66 -16.91 -19.05
CA GLY A 252 1.22 -17.55 -20.25
C GLY A 252 2.20 -16.70 -21.06
N SER A 253 2.27 -15.39 -20.85
CA SER A 253 3.18 -14.48 -21.58
C SER A 253 4.44 -14.19 -20.77
N ASN A 254 5.59 -14.53 -21.34
CA ASN A 254 6.89 -14.36 -20.69
C ASN A 254 7.49 -12.96 -20.87
N GLU A 255 7.01 -12.17 -21.83
CA GLU A 255 7.53 -10.82 -22.10
C GLU A 255 6.46 -9.76 -21.83
N ILE A 256 6.84 -8.72 -21.10
CA ILE A 256 6.07 -7.48 -21.02
C ILE A 256 6.51 -6.60 -22.20
N ASP A 257 5.63 -6.39 -23.17
CA ASP A 257 5.88 -5.44 -24.26
C ASP A 257 5.73 -4.00 -23.75
N THR A 258 6.82 -3.46 -23.19
CA THR A 258 6.85 -2.12 -22.59
C THR A 258 6.64 -1.00 -23.60
N THR A 259 6.93 -1.24 -24.89
CA THR A 259 6.69 -0.24 -25.94
C THR A 259 5.20 0.01 -26.13
N ARG A 260 4.39 -1.06 -26.16
CA ARG A 260 2.92 -0.94 -26.21
C ARG A 260 2.34 -0.29 -24.97
N LEU A 261 2.93 -0.50 -23.80
CA LEU A 261 2.47 0.13 -22.56
C LEU A 261 2.63 1.65 -22.62
N HIS A 262 3.77 2.14 -23.10
CA HIS A 262 3.96 3.59 -23.25
C HIS A 262 2.96 4.22 -24.21
N ASP A 263 2.72 3.59 -25.38
CA ASP A 263 1.73 4.07 -26.35
C ASP A 263 0.31 4.10 -25.74
N LEU A 264 -0.07 3.05 -25.01
CA LEU A 264 -1.37 2.96 -24.34
C LEU A 264 -1.54 4.03 -23.25
N THR A 265 -0.51 4.26 -22.42
CA THR A 265 -0.55 5.30 -21.39
C THR A 265 -0.63 6.71 -21.96
N ALA A 266 -0.12 6.93 -23.18
CA ALA A 266 -0.26 8.21 -23.88
C ALA A 266 -1.67 8.42 -24.45
N GLU A 267 -2.36 7.33 -24.83
CA GLU A 267 -3.74 7.38 -25.33
C GLU A 267 -4.78 7.50 -24.21
N ILE A 268 -4.53 6.85 -23.06
CA ILE A 268 -5.43 6.93 -21.89
C ILE A 268 -5.10 8.18 -21.07
N ASP A 269 -5.90 9.22 -21.27
CA ASP A 269 -5.81 10.46 -20.51
C ASP A 269 -6.43 10.32 -19.10
N ILE A 270 -5.76 9.53 -18.24
CA ILE A 270 -6.16 9.32 -16.85
C ILE A 270 -6.15 10.64 -16.07
N GLU A 271 -5.29 11.58 -16.47
CA GLU A 271 -5.22 12.91 -15.90
C GLU A 271 -6.54 13.66 -16.08
N ARG A 272 -7.11 13.63 -17.29
CA ARG A 272 -8.40 14.24 -17.56
C ARG A 272 -9.54 13.57 -16.80
N LEU A 273 -9.51 12.25 -16.65
CA LEU A 273 -10.47 11.53 -15.80
C LEU A 273 -10.40 12.01 -14.34
N CYS A 274 -9.18 12.08 -13.79
CA CYS A 274 -8.92 12.57 -12.43
C CYS A 274 -9.37 14.03 -12.24
N LEU A 275 -9.06 14.91 -13.18
CA LEU A 275 -9.48 16.31 -13.16
C LEU A 275 -11.01 16.46 -13.22
N THR A 276 -11.67 15.66 -14.05
CA THR A 276 -13.15 15.68 -14.18
C THR A 276 -13.81 15.16 -12.90
N LEU A 277 -13.21 14.16 -12.25
CA LEU A 277 -13.69 13.63 -10.96
C LEU A 277 -13.58 14.66 -9.83
N LEU A 278 -12.55 15.50 -9.88
CA LEU A 278 -12.26 16.53 -8.88
C LEU A 278 -13.02 17.85 -9.10
N ASP A 279 -13.58 18.08 -10.30
CA ASP A 279 -14.40 19.25 -10.57
C ASP A 279 -15.80 19.09 -9.96
N PRO A 280 -16.17 19.92 -8.96
CA PRO A 280 -17.48 19.85 -8.33
C PRO A 280 -18.62 20.09 -9.33
N ASN A 281 -18.37 20.87 -10.40
CA ASN A 281 -19.38 21.25 -11.39
C ASN A 281 -19.54 20.22 -12.51
N SER A 282 -18.61 19.27 -12.66
CA SER A 282 -18.67 18.27 -13.70
C SER A 282 -19.85 17.32 -13.48
N ALA A 283 -20.70 17.15 -14.50
CA ALA A 283 -21.82 16.22 -14.44
C ALA A 283 -21.30 14.78 -14.38
N LEU A 284 -21.93 13.94 -13.54
CA LEU A 284 -21.57 12.52 -13.41
C LEU A 284 -21.61 11.77 -14.77
N GLN A 285 -22.49 12.19 -15.67
CA GLN A 285 -22.56 11.67 -17.04
C GLN A 285 -21.25 11.90 -17.81
N HIS A 286 -20.60 13.05 -17.65
CA HIS A 286 -19.35 13.33 -18.35
C HIS A 286 -18.21 12.44 -17.84
N CYS A 287 -18.14 12.19 -16.53
CA CYS A 287 -17.18 11.23 -15.97
C CYS A 287 -17.42 9.82 -16.55
N GLN A 288 -18.67 9.38 -16.65
CA GLN A 288 -19.03 8.06 -17.18
C GLN A 288 -18.68 7.91 -18.66
N GLU A 289 -18.91 8.94 -19.48
CA GLU A 289 -18.55 8.93 -20.90
C GLU A 289 -17.03 8.82 -21.10
N GLN A 290 -16.24 9.60 -20.36
CA GLN A 290 -14.78 9.51 -20.42
C GLN A 290 -14.27 8.15 -19.92
N THR A 291 -14.94 7.59 -18.90
CA THR A 291 -14.61 6.26 -18.37
C THR A 291 -14.86 5.18 -19.42
N ALA A 292 -16.02 5.24 -20.10
CA ALA A 292 -16.36 4.30 -21.16
C ALA A 292 -15.41 4.40 -22.36
N ALA A 293 -14.99 5.62 -22.72
CA ALA A 293 -13.98 5.83 -23.77
C ALA A 293 -12.63 5.21 -23.37
N SER A 294 -12.19 5.42 -22.14
CA SER A 294 -10.93 4.85 -21.63
C SER A 294 -11.00 3.33 -21.53
N GLN A 295 -12.15 2.77 -21.13
CA GLN A 295 -12.37 1.33 -21.12
C GLN A 295 -12.34 0.75 -22.53
N ALA A 296 -12.95 1.41 -23.52
CA ALA A 296 -12.93 0.95 -24.91
C ALA A 296 -11.51 0.90 -25.49
N LEU A 297 -10.64 1.84 -25.11
CA LEU A 297 -9.22 1.83 -25.48
C LEU A 297 -8.47 0.66 -24.82
N LEU A 298 -8.69 0.45 -23.52
CA LEU A 298 -8.13 -0.71 -22.80
C LEU A 298 -8.56 -2.03 -23.45
N ASP A 299 -9.85 -2.18 -23.76
CA ASP A 299 -10.40 -3.39 -24.37
C ASP A 299 -9.82 -3.63 -25.78
N ALA A 300 -9.60 -2.56 -26.57
CA ALA A 300 -9.02 -2.66 -27.90
C ALA A 300 -7.56 -3.13 -27.88
N HIS A 301 -6.75 -2.58 -26.97
CA HIS A 301 -5.33 -2.92 -26.85
C HIS A 301 -5.09 -4.24 -26.11
N CYS A 302 -5.95 -4.57 -25.14
CA CYS A 302 -5.82 -5.75 -24.29
C CYS A 302 -6.80 -6.87 -24.65
N SER A 303 -7.28 -6.94 -25.90
CA SER A 303 -8.34 -7.84 -26.40
C SER A 303 -8.21 -9.36 -26.12
N LYS A 304 -7.07 -9.82 -25.57
CA LYS A 304 -6.84 -11.22 -25.14
C LYS A 304 -6.66 -11.39 -23.62
N SER A 305 -6.57 -10.30 -22.86
CA SER A 305 -6.38 -10.35 -21.42
C SER A 305 -7.72 -10.54 -20.72
N ILE A 306 -7.78 -11.50 -19.82
CA ILE A 306 -8.88 -11.58 -18.85
C ILE A 306 -8.72 -10.37 -17.92
N HIS A 307 -9.75 -9.52 -17.82
CA HIS A 307 -9.80 -8.46 -16.83
C HIS A 307 -9.78 -9.12 -15.44
N SER A 308 -8.69 -8.94 -14.68
CA SER A 308 -8.59 -9.56 -13.35
C SER A 308 -8.82 -8.57 -12.22
N MET A 309 -8.74 -7.27 -12.48
CA MET A 309 -8.89 -6.24 -11.47
C MET A 309 -9.79 -5.11 -11.94
N ARG A 310 -10.40 -4.40 -10.99
CA ARG A 310 -11.19 -3.19 -11.18
C ARG A 310 -10.59 -2.09 -10.31
N LEU A 311 -10.31 -0.94 -10.91
CA LEU A 311 -9.85 0.26 -10.24
C LEU A 311 -11.02 1.22 -10.05
N ASP A 312 -11.39 1.45 -8.80
CA ASP A 312 -12.40 2.42 -8.40
C ASP A 312 -11.73 3.68 -7.85
N LEU A 313 -11.92 4.82 -8.51
CA LEU A 313 -11.33 6.10 -8.14
C LEU A 313 -12.35 6.95 -7.37
N TYR A 314 -11.95 7.38 -6.18
CA TYR A 314 -12.73 8.23 -5.28
C TYR A 314 -12.03 9.58 -5.09
N PRO A 315 -12.71 10.70 -5.30
CA PRO A 315 -12.15 12.00 -4.97
C PRO A 315 -12.11 12.18 -3.45
N ILE A 316 -10.97 12.65 -2.94
CA ILE A 316 -10.79 13.01 -1.54
C ILE A 316 -10.48 14.49 -1.43
N GLU A 317 -11.31 15.20 -0.68
CA GLU A 317 -11.03 16.57 -0.28
C GLU A 317 -9.93 16.59 0.79
N GLN A 318 -8.73 16.99 0.42
CA GLN A 318 -7.63 17.15 1.38
C GLN A 318 -7.71 18.54 2.01
N LYS A 319 -7.97 18.59 3.32
CA LYS A 319 -7.72 19.79 4.13
C LYS A 319 -6.27 19.81 4.67
N ASN A 320 -5.65 18.64 4.86
CA ASN A 320 -4.23 18.46 5.19
C ASN A 320 -3.82 16.97 4.97
N GLY A 321 -2.58 16.67 4.59
CA GLY A 321 -2.08 15.29 4.41
C GLY A 321 -2.23 14.41 5.66
N ALA A 322 -2.17 15.01 6.85
CA ALA A 322 -2.41 14.33 8.13
C ALA A 322 -3.86 13.82 8.27
N GLN A 323 -4.82 14.52 7.68
CA GLN A 323 -6.24 14.18 7.78
C GLN A 323 -6.63 13.04 6.85
N LEU A 324 -5.88 12.81 5.76
CA LEU A 324 -6.11 11.69 4.86
C LEU A 324 -6.09 10.34 5.60
N PHE A 325 -5.29 10.26 6.67
CA PHE A 325 -5.05 9.03 7.43
C PHE A 325 -5.63 9.10 8.86
N GLY A 326 -6.57 10.01 9.12
CA GLY A 326 -7.21 10.15 10.43
C GLY A 326 -6.26 10.58 11.57
N CYS A 327 -5.08 11.12 11.25
CA CYS A 327 -4.13 11.58 12.26
C CYS A 327 -4.42 13.03 12.63
N SER A 328 -5.38 13.24 13.53
CA SER A 328 -5.52 14.52 14.22
C SER A 328 -4.36 14.69 15.20
N SER A 329 -3.35 15.49 14.84
CA SER A 329 -2.28 15.81 15.80
C SER A 329 -2.90 16.59 16.96
N PRO A 330 -2.84 16.10 18.21
CA PRO A 330 -3.35 16.84 19.35
C PRO A 330 -2.36 17.97 19.65
N GLY A 331 -2.73 19.21 19.34
CA GLY A 331 -2.22 20.36 20.10
C GLY A 331 -1.49 21.49 19.38
N HIS A 332 -1.38 21.55 18.05
CA HIS A 332 -0.81 22.73 17.37
C HIS A 332 -1.77 23.30 16.31
N GLN A 333 -2.82 23.97 16.77
CA GLN A 333 -3.52 24.98 15.96
C GLN A 333 -2.66 26.26 15.92
N LYS A 334 -1.59 26.26 15.12
CA LYS A 334 -1.16 27.51 14.50
C LYS A 334 -1.95 27.62 13.21
N THR A 335 -2.89 28.55 13.19
CA THR A 335 -3.66 28.94 12.01
C THR A 335 -2.68 29.16 10.84
N PRO A 336 -2.66 28.29 9.81
CA PRO A 336 -1.88 28.58 8.63
C PRO A 336 -2.55 29.75 7.91
N ALA A 337 -1.75 30.73 7.49
CA ALA A 337 -2.22 31.80 6.63
C ALA A 337 -2.87 31.18 5.37
N ALA A 338 -4.08 31.62 5.05
CA ALA A 338 -4.88 31.10 3.96
C ALA A 338 -4.21 31.36 2.60
N THR A 339 -3.39 30.43 2.14
CA THR A 339 -3.01 30.32 0.72
C THR A 339 -3.85 29.22 0.09
N SER A 340 -4.78 29.64 -0.77
CA SER A 340 -5.98 28.94 -1.22
C SER A 340 -5.76 27.87 -2.30
N LYS A 341 -4.86 26.91 -2.09
CA LYS A 341 -4.81 25.71 -2.93
C LYS A 341 -5.04 24.50 -2.05
N THR A 342 -6.30 24.10 -1.95
CA THR A 342 -6.67 22.77 -1.46
C THR A 342 -6.03 21.77 -2.42
N ASN A 343 -4.97 21.09 -1.97
CA ASN A 343 -4.45 19.95 -2.70
C ASN A 343 -5.59 18.92 -2.74
N GLN A 344 -6.05 18.57 -3.93
CA GLN A 344 -7.02 17.50 -4.07
C GLN A 344 -6.24 16.19 -4.21
N THR A 345 -6.78 15.10 -3.69
CA THR A 345 -6.13 13.79 -3.75
C THR A 345 -7.16 12.77 -4.19
N ILE A 346 -6.75 11.74 -4.93
CA ILE A 346 -7.64 10.65 -5.36
C ILE A 346 -7.19 9.37 -4.68
N LEU A 347 -8.15 8.64 -4.12
CA LEU A 347 -7.94 7.28 -3.63
C LEU A 347 -8.47 6.30 -4.66
N GLY A 348 -7.58 5.51 -5.22
CA GLY A 348 -7.89 4.34 -6.03
C GLY A 348 -8.01 3.09 -5.16
N VAL A 349 -9.05 2.30 -5.42
CA VAL A 349 -9.25 0.99 -4.80
C VAL A 349 -9.19 -0.06 -5.89
N LEU A 350 -8.25 -0.99 -5.77
CA LEU A 350 -8.15 -2.15 -6.64
C LEU A 350 -8.94 -3.31 -6.05
N THR A 351 -9.94 -3.81 -6.77
CA THR A 351 -10.70 -4.99 -6.38
C THR A 351 -10.54 -6.09 -7.42
N PRO A 352 -10.31 -7.35 -7.01
CA PRO A 352 -10.32 -8.46 -7.97
C PRO A 352 -11.73 -8.60 -8.55
N LEU A 353 -11.81 -8.71 -9.87
CA LEU A 353 -13.08 -9.03 -10.52
C LEU A 353 -13.42 -10.48 -10.17
N LYS A 354 -14.54 -10.69 -9.45
CA LYS A 354 -15.06 -12.03 -9.24
C LYS A 354 -15.40 -12.59 -10.61
N ASN A 355 -14.64 -13.59 -11.07
CA ASN A 355 -15.02 -14.36 -12.24
C ASN A 355 -16.41 -14.91 -11.97
N THR A 356 -17.43 -14.32 -12.59
CA THR A 356 -18.75 -14.92 -12.68
C THR A 356 -18.56 -16.13 -13.59
N ALA A 357 -18.18 -17.26 -12.99
CA ALA A 357 -18.15 -18.53 -13.69
C ALA A 357 -19.55 -18.78 -14.25
N THR A 358 -19.67 -18.67 -15.57
CA THR A 358 -20.83 -19.07 -16.37
C THR A 358 -20.93 -20.59 -16.44
#